data_AF-A0A2E9UVR3-F1
#
_entry.id   AF-A0A2E9UVR3-F1
#
_cell.length_a   1.000
_cell.length_b   1.000
_cell.length_c   1.000
_cell.angle_alpha   90.00
_cell.angle_beta   90.00
_cell.angle_gamma   90.00
#
_symmetry.space_group_name_H-M   'P 1'
#
loop_
_entity.id
_entity.type
_entity.pdbx_description
1 polymer ?
#
loop_
_entity_poly.entity_id
_entity_poly.type
_entity_poly.pdbx_seq_one_letter_code
_entity_poly.pdbx_strand_id
1 'polypeptide(L)'
;MDGPEALLEHVSVSRETIEKLETYADLLSRWQSKINLISKNSLQQAWHRHFLDSAQIYSMSPKKATSAIDVGAGAGFPGLILSIMGMKNVQLVEQNK
;
A
#
# COMPACT_ATOMS: atom_id res chain seq x y z
N MET A 1 8.78 -15.67 5.65
CA MET A 1 8.99 -14.21 5.71
C MET A 1 7.89 -13.59 4.89
N ASP A 2 7.27 -12.54 5.41
CA ASP A 2 6.22 -11.83 4.68
C ASP A 2 6.86 -10.93 3.62
N GLY A 3 6.43 -11.05 2.36
CA GLY A 3 7.15 -10.54 1.19
C GLY A 3 6.24 -10.32 -0.01
N PRO A 4 6.79 -9.84 -1.15
CA PRO A 4 6.02 -9.56 -2.36
C PRO A 4 5.28 -10.79 -2.91
N GLU A 5 5.72 -12.00 -2.59
CA GLU A 5 5.07 -13.25 -2.97
C GLU A 5 3.61 -13.29 -2.50
N ALA A 6 3.34 -12.76 -1.31
CA ALA A 6 1.99 -12.65 -0.74
C ALA A 6 1.02 -11.89 -1.67
N LEU A 7 1.51 -10.88 -2.38
CA LEU A 7 0.74 -10.09 -3.32
C LEU A 7 0.66 -10.80 -4.68
N LEU A 8 1.78 -11.33 -5.15
CA LEU A 8 1.92 -11.94 -6.47
C LEU A 8 1.10 -13.22 -6.67
N GLU A 9 0.78 -13.93 -5.59
CA GLU A 9 -0.15 -15.08 -5.62
C GLU A 9 -1.58 -14.68 -6.02
N HIS A 10 -1.95 -13.41 -5.83
CA HIS A 10 -3.32 -12.92 -6.04
C HIS A 10 -3.44 -11.85 -7.12
N VAL A 11 -2.36 -11.12 -7.42
CA VAL A 11 -2.40 -9.97 -8.32
C VAL A 11 -1.24 -10.02 -9.32
N SER A 12 -1.55 -9.88 -10.60
CA SER A 12 -0.56 -9.73 -11.66
C SER A 12 -0.24 -8.25 -11.89
N VAL A 13 1.01 -7.86 -11.65
CA VAL A 13 1.54 -6.50 -11.86
C VAL A 13 2.89 -6.58 -12.55
N SER A 14 3.36 -5.45 -13.09
CA SER A 14 4.67 -5.40 -13.74
C SER A 14 5.80 -5.49 -12.70
N ARG A 15 7.00 -5.83 -13.18
CA ARG A 15 8.21 -5.85 -12.36
C ARG A 15 8.48 -4.48 -11.71
N GLU A 16 8.29 -3.41 -12.47
CA GLU A 16 8.50 -2.04 -12.00
C GLU A 16 7.50 -1.65 -10.88
N THR A 17 6.28 -2.18 -10.92
CA THR A 17 5.31 -2.00 -9.83
C THR A 17 5.79 -2.71 -8.57
N ILE A 18 6.29 -3.96 -8.67
CA ILE A 18 6.84 -4.68 -7.53
C ILE A 18 8.04 -3.96 -6.91
N GLU A 19 9.00 -3.52 -7.72
CA GLU A 19 10.18 -2.79 -7.24
C GLU A 19 9.80 -1.51 -6.47
N LYS A 20 8.75 -0.81 -6.90
CA LYS A 20 8.20 0.36 -6.17
C LYS A 20 7.52 -0.04 -4.86
N LEU A 21 6.78 -1.14 -4.83
CA LEU A 21 6.14 -1.65 -3.62
C LEU A 21 7.19 -2.10 -2.59
N GLU A 22 8.25 -2.78 -3.03
CA GLU A 22 9.40 -3.15 -2.18
C GLU A 22 10.10 -1.91 -1.62
N THR A 23 10.33 -0.89 -2.47
CA THR A 23 10.87 0.40 -2.03
C THR A 23 10.00 1.05 -0.94
N TYR A 24 8.68 0.94 -1.07
CA TYR A 24 7.75 1.45 -0.06
C TYR A 24 7.74 0.60 1.21
N ALA A 25 7.84 -0.73 1.11
CA ALA A 25 7.97 -1.63 2.27
C ALA A 25 9.25 -1.32 3.09
N ASP A 26 10.36 -1.07 2.40
CA ASP A 26 11.61 -0.64 3.01
C ASP A 26 11.45 0.72 3.72
N LEU A 27 10.79 1.68 3.07
CA LEU A 27 10.54 3.00 3.65
C LEU A 27 9.65 2.90 4.89
N LEU A 28 8.57 2.11 4.82
CA LEU A 28 7.68 1.82 5.93
C LEU A 28 8.45 1.24 7.12
N SER A 29 9.27 0.21 6.88
CA SER A 29 10.08 -0.43 7.93
C SER A 29 11.06 0.56 8.58
N ARG A 30 11.76 1.37 7.75
CA ARG A 30 12.68 2.41 8.24
C ARG A 30 11.97 3.43 9.14
N TRP A 31 10.82 3.95 8.72
CA TRP A 31 10.08 4.97 9.48
C TRP A 31 9.26 4.42 10.63
N GLN A 32 8.85 3.16 10.57
CA GLN A 32 8.17 2.48 11.67
C GLN A 32 8.94 2.58 12.98
N SER A 33 10.27 2.44 12.93
CA SER A 33 11.15 2.56 14.10
C SER A 33 11.16 3.96 14.73
N LYS A 34 10.77 5.00 13.99
CA LYS A 34 10.84 6.40 14.41
C LYS A 34 9.52 6.93 14.93
N ILE A 35 8.42 6.63 14.25
CA ILE A 35 7.13 7.29 14.48
C ILE A 35 5.93 6.33 14.60
N ASN A 36 6.14 5.01 14.66
CA ASN A 36 5.09 3.99 14.77
C ASN A 36 3.93 4.19 13.76
N LEU A 37 4.17 3.85 12.49
CA LEU A 37 3.22 4.03 11.39
C LEU A 37 2.07 2.99 11.42
N ILE A 38 2.39 1.74 11.72
CA ILE A 38 1.46 0.62 11.84
C ILE A 38 1.71 -0.15 13.14
N SER A 39 0.80 -1.04 13.53
CA SER A 39 1.02 -1.85 14.74
C SER A 39 2.19 -2.82 14.55
N LYS A 40 2.95 -3.09 15.61
CA LYS A 40 4.11 -4.01 15.55
C LYS A 40 3.75 -5.41 15.05
N ASN A 41 2.57 -5.92 15.43
CA ASN A 41 2.07 -7.20 14.95
C ASN A 41 1.77 -7.15 13.44
N SER A 42 1.23 -6.03 12.96
CA SER A 42 0.94 -5.84 11.55
C SER A 42 2.18 -5.63 10.69
N LEU A 43 3.27 -5.11 11.25
CA LEU A 43 4.53 -4.94 10.52
C LEU A 43 5.13 -6.28 10.08
N GLN A 44 5.01 -7.32 10.91
CA GLN A 44 5.49 -8.66 10.59
C GLN A 44 4.71 -9.34 9.47
N GLN A 45 3.51 -8.81 9.18
CA GLN A 45 2.60 -9.29 8.14
C GLN A 45 2.16 -8.11 7.25
N ALA A 46 3.05 -7.16 6.99
CA ALA A 46 2.70 -5.95 6.28
C ALA A 46 2.24 -6.23 4.85
N TRP A 47 2.92 -7.11 4.12
CA TRP A 47 2.55 -7.46 2.74
C TRP A 47 1.17 -8.09 2.66
N HIS A 48 0.85 -9.06 3.52
CA HIS A 48 -0.50 -9.61 3.57
C HIS A 48 -1.55 -8.59 4.04
N ARG A 49 -1.33 -7.90 5.18
CA ARG A 49 -2.39 -7.11 5.83
C ARG A 49 -2.53 -5.67 5.34
N HIS A 50 -1.56 -5.14 4.62
CA HIS A 50 -1.58 -3.76 4.15
C HIS A 50 -1.40 -3.68 2.64
N PHE A 51 -0.41 -4.39 2.06
CA PHE A 51 -0.15 -4.31 0.62
C PHE A 51 -1.19 -5.08 -0.18
N LEU A 52 -1.42 -6.36 0.13
CA LEU A 52 -2.41 -7.20 -0.55
C LEU A 52 -3.83 -6.66 -0.33
N ASP A 53 -4.22 -6.36 0.91
CA ASP A 53 -5.53 -5.78 1.22
C ASP A 53 -5.79 -4.48 0.41
N SER A 54 -4.77 -3.61 0.29
CA SER A 54 -4.90 -2.40 -0.54
C SER A 54 -4.93 -2.71 -2.04
N ALA A 55 -4.14 -3.69 -2.49
CA ALA A 55 -4.10 -4.09 -3.90
C ALA A 55 -5.43 -4.69 -4.38
N GLN A 56 -6.13 -5.41 -3.50
CA GLN A 56 -7.47 -5.91 -3.79
C GLN A 56 -8.45 -4.77 -4.13
N ILE A 57 -8.36 -3.62 -3.45
CA ILE A 57 -9.17 -2.44 -3.77
C ILE A 57 -8.90 -1.97 -5.20
N TYR A 58 -7.64 -1.94 -5.64
CA TYR A 58 -7.30 -1.60 -7.03
C TYR A 58 -7.94 -2.58 -8.02
N SER A 59 -7.81 -3.89 -7.77
CA SER A 59 -8.37 -4.94 -8.64
C SER A 59 -9.91 -4.92 -8.70
N MET A 60 -10.58 -4.55 -7.61
CA MET A 60 -12.05 -4.45 -7.54
C MET A 60 -12.59 -3.10 -8.03
N SER A 61 -11.73 -2.09 -8.16
CA SER A 61 -12.14 -0.75 -8.59
C SER A 61 -12.72 -0.78 -10.01
N PRO A 62 -13.75 0.02 -10.31
CA PRO A 62 -14.28 0.13 -11.66
C PRO A 62 -13.17 0.47 -12.66
N LYS A 63 -13.15 -0.15 -13.84
CA LYS A 63 -12.11 0.12 -14.86
C LYS A 63 -11.99 1.59 -15.28
N LYS A 64 -13.04 2.39 -15.08
CA LYS A 64 -13.08 3.84 -15.36
C LYS A 64 -12.73 4.70 -14.13
N ALA A 65 -12.51 4.12 -12.97
CA ALA A 65 -12.11 4.85 -11.78
C ALA A 65 -10.67 5.33 -11.95
N THR A 66 -10.50 6.64 -12.07
CA THR A 66 -9.19 7.28 -12.22
C THR A 66 -8.73 8.00 -10.96
N SER A 67 -9.61 8.09 -9.96
CA SER A 67 -9.38 8.88 -8.74
C SER A 67 -9.89 8.17 -7.50
N ALA A 68 -9.19 8.37 -6.39
CA ALA A 68 -9.62 7.96 -5.06
C ALA A 68 -9.26 9.02 -4.02
N ILE A 69 -10.04 9.08 -2.95
CA ILE A 69 -9.71 9.81 -1.74
C ILE A 69 -9.55 8.80 -0.61
N ASP A 70 -8.42 8.87 0.07
CA ASP A 70 -8.06 8.06 1.22
C ASP A 70 -8.10 8.94 2.47
N VAL A 71 -9.01 8.64 3.40
CA VAL A 71 -9.29 9.44 4.59
C VAL A 71 -8.83 8.69 5.82
N GLY A 72 -7.91 9.27 6.58
CA GLY A 72 -7.20 8.56 7.65
C GLY A 72 -6.02 7.75 7.11
N ALA A 73 -5.36 8.26 6.06
CA ALA A 73 -4.35 7.53 5.31
C ALA A 73 -3.16 7.08 6.17
N GLY A 74 -2.85 7.77 7.28
CA GLY A 74 -1.84 7.38 8.27
C GLY A 74 -0.49 7.05 7.64
N ALA A 75 -0.16 5.76 7.60
CA ALA A 75 1.07 5.23 6.97
C ALA A 75 1.09 5.34 5.44
N GLY A 76 -0.01 5.73 4.82
CA GLY A 76 -0.23 5.84 3.38
C GLY A 76 -1.10 4.73 2.78
N PHE A 77 -1.82 3.95 3.59
CA PHE A 77 -2.67 2.85 3.11
C PHE A 77 -4.16 3.24 3.13
N PRO A 78 -4.93 2.86 2.10
CA PRO A 78 -4.51 2.16 0.88
C PRO A 78 -3.92 3.08 -0.21
N GLY A 79 -3.96 4.41 -0.05
CA GLY A 79 -3.77 5.37 -1.13
C GLY A 79 -2.44 5.27 -1.89
N LEU A 80 -1.32 5.09 -1.20
CA LEU A 80 -0.01 4.95 -1.85
C LEU A 80 0.08 3.67 -2.68
N ILE A 81 -0.52 2.57 -2.22
CA ILE A 81 -0.55 1.31 -2.98
C ILE A 81 -1.38 1.48 -4.25
N LEU A 82 -2.56 2.09 -4.15
CA LEU A 82 -3.41 2.37 -5.33
C LEU A 82 -2.66 3.23 -6.36
N SER A 83 -1.91 4.23 -5.90
CA SER A 83 -1.09 5.09 -6.75
C SER A 83 0.04 4.31 -7.44
N ILE A 84 0.79 3.49 -6.69
CA ILE A 84 1.88 2.65 -7.24
C ILE A 84 1.34 1.64 -8.27
N MET A 85 0.13 1.12 -8.07
CA MET A 85 -0.53 0.19 -8.99
C MET A 85 -1.10 0.86 -10.25
N GLY A 86 -1.12 2.20 -10.32
CA GLY A 86 -1.46 2.95 -11.52
C GLY A 86 -2.70 3.83 -11.43
N MET A 87 -3.32 3.97 -10.25
CA MET A 87 -4.42 4.91 -10.07
C MET A 87 -3.90 6.35 -10.15
N LYS A 88 -4.43 7.14 -11.09
CA LYS A 88 -3.82 8.42 -11.48
C LYS A 88 -3.94 9.52 -10.42
N ASN A 89 -5.12 9.66 -9.82
CA ASN A 89 -5.44 10.79 -8.94
C ASN A 89 -5.82 10.30 -7.55
N VAL A 90 -4.83 9.98 -6.72
CA VAL A 90 -5.07 9.56 -5.34
C VAL A 90 -4.79 10.72 -4.39
N GLN A 91 -5.80 11.12 -3.63
CA GLN A 91 -5.69 12.13 -2.57
C GLN A 91 -5.61 11.44 -1.22
N LEU A 92 -4.59 11.77 -0.42
CA LEU A 92 -4.42 11.26 0.94
C LEU A 92 -4.73 12.37 1.93
N VAL A 93 -5.63 12.09 2.86
CA VAL A 93 -6.07 13.02 3.89
C VAL A 93 -5.79 12.41 5.25
N GLU A 94 -5.02 13.13 6.08
CA GLU A 94 -4.76 12.77 7.47
C GLU A 94 -4.94 14.01 8.34
N GLN A 95 -5.32 13.81 9.60
CA GLN A 95 -5.39 14.90 10.57
C GLN A 95 -3.99 15.41 10.90
N ASN A 96 -3.83 16.73 10.97
CA ASN A 96 -2.61 17.34 11.47
C ASN A 96 -2.66 17.32 13.01
N LYS A 97 -1.87 16.46 13.64
CA LYS A 97 -1.74 16.39 15.11
C LYS A 97 -0.47 17.07 15.57
#